data_AF-A0A931VF43-F1
#
_entry.id   AF-A0A931VF43-F1
#
_cell.length_a   1.000
_cell.length_b   1.000
_cell.length_c   1.000
_cell.angle_alpha   90.00
_cell.angle_beta   90.00
_cell.angle_gamma   90.00
#
_symmetry.space_group_name_H-M   'P 1'
#
loop_
_entity.id
_entity.type
_entity.pdbx_description
1 polymer ?
#
loop_
_entity_poly.entity_id
_entity_poly.type
_entity_poly.pdbx_seq_one_letter_code
_entity_poly.pdbx_strand_id
1 'polypeptide(L)'
;MFINPLIFLVLVAAIFGLALVILFIINSYNHLIRKIEQAEEEKIHLHDSINAKASEMLQSAHEQNLKIIEDANKEAADILASAQVSKTEATTLLKEKIDQIVELQKKTTDSMNQQFAKNYQLALQKLQGEDIKSFEKISKDVENTVSTEMQEFTKTLKNETMDAHAIMQERIESEYAKVEEDIEKYKEEELNKIHDAVYPLLKNVISLVIGRSLSVQDHEELIIQAIQQAKTQMPEQAGIVKDTDFG
;
A
#
# COMPACT_ATOMS: atom_id res chain seq x y z
N MET A 1 -22.26 86.48 148.66
CA MET A 1 -22.32 85.02 148.50
C MET A 1 -20.97 84.58 147.95
N PHE A 2 -20.06 84.13 148.82
CA PHE A 2 -18.71 83.73 148.40
C PHE A 2 -18.80 82.37 147.73
N ILE A 3 -18.44 82.30 146.45
CA ILE A 3 -18.33 81.02 145.72
C ILE A 3 -17.26 80.19 146.42
N ASN A 4 -17.56 78.93 146.72
CA ASN A 4 -16.62 78.02 147.35
C ASN A 4 -15.36 77.92 146.44
N PRO A 5 -14.15 78.22 146.95
CA PRO A 5 -12.92 78.23 146.14
C PRO A 5 -12.69 76.91 145.39
N LEU A 6 -13.21 75.80 145.91
CA LEU A 6 -13.12 74.48 145.30
C LEU A 6 -13.98 74.36 144.01
N ILE A 7 -15.16 74.99 143.98
CA ILE A 7 -16.05 75.01 142.80
C ILE A 7 -15.44 75.87 141.68
N PHE A 8 -14.81 77.00 142.04
CA PHE A 8 -14.12 77.87 141.08
C PHE A 8 -12.96 77.14 140.39
N LEU A 9 -12.16 76.38 141.15
CA LEU A 9 -11.01 75.63 140.62
C LEU A 9 -11.45 74.52 139.64
N VAL A 10 -12.54 73.81 139.93
CA VAL A 10 -13.12 72.80 139.03
C VAL A 10 -13.62 73.43 137.72
N LEU A 11 -14.24 74.60 137.78
CA LEU A 11 -14.77 75.30 136.61
C LEU A 11 -13.62 75.81 135.70
N VAL A 12 -12.54 76.35 136.29
CA VAL A 12 -11.33 76.73 135.56
C VAL A 12 -10.65 75.52 134.92
N ALA A 13 -10.54 74.40 135.65
CA ALA A 13 -9.99 73.16 135.11
C ALA A 13 -10.83 72.61 133.94
N ALA A 14 -12.16 72.69 134.03
CA ALA A 14 -13.06 72.28 132.95
C ALA A 14 -12.93 73.17 131.70
N ILE A 15 -12.81 74.49 131.87
CA ILE A 15 -12.57 75.44 130.76
C ILE A 15 -11.21 75.16 130.11
N PHE A 16 -10.17 74.90 130.91
CA PHE A 16 -8.84 74.61 130.39
C PHE A 16 -8.80 73.27 129.65
N GLY A 17 -9.50 72.25 130.17
CA GLY A 17 -9.69 70.96 129.49
C GLY A 17 -10.42 71.12 128.15
N LEU A 18 -11.50 71.90 128.10
CA LEU A 18 -12.21 72.22 126.87
C LEU A 18 -11.31 72.98 125.87
N ALA A 19 -10.53 73.94 126.33
CA ALA A 19 -9.60 74.69 125.48
C ALA A 19 -8.53 73.78 124.85
N LEU A 20 -8.00 72.81 125.61
CA LEU A 20 -7.04 71.83 125.09
C LEU A 20 -7.68 70.88 124.06
N VAL A 21 -8.93 70.45 124.29
CA VAL A 21 -9.67 69.63 123.32
C VAL A 21 -9.90 70.40 122.02
N ILE A 22 -10.29 71.68 122.10
CA ILE A 22 -10.49 72.53 120.93
C ILE A 22 -9.16 72.72 120.17
N LEU A 23 -8.06 72.97 120.87
CA LEU A 23 -6.72 73.06 120.27
C LEU A 23 -6.31 71.77 119.56
N PHE A 24 -6.58 70.61 120.16
CA PHE A 24 -6.31 69.31 119.55
C PHE A 24 -7.16 69.08 118.29
N ILE A 25 -8.45 69.45 118.32
CA ILE A 25 -9.34 69.37 117.15
C ILE A 25 -8.83 70.27 116.03
N ILE A 26 -8.48 71.53 116.32
CA ILE A 26 -7.94 72.47 115.31
C ILE A 26 -6.65 71.93 114.69
N ASN A 27 -5.74 71.39 115.51
CA ASN A 27 -4.50 70.80 115.01
C ASN A 27 -4.76 69.55 114.13
N SER A 28 -5.71 68.70 114.54
CA SER A 28 -6.11 67.51 113.78
C SER A 28 -6.78 67.89 112.44
N TYR A 29 -7.66 68.89 112.43
CA TYR A 29 -8.26 69.42 111.21
C TYR A 29 -7.21 70.02 110.27
N ASN A 30 -6.27 70.82 110.79
CA ASN A 30 -5.18 71.37 109.98
C ASN A 30 -4.29 70.26 109.38
N HIS A 31 -4.03 69.18 110.13
CA HIS A 31 -3.29 68.04 109.60
C HIS A 31 -4.08 67.29 108.50
N LEU A 32 -5.39 67.13 108.69
CA LEU A 32 -6.27 66.48 107.70
C LEU A 32 -6.37 67.30 106.40
N ILE A 33 -6.53 68.62 106.51
CA ILE A 33 -6.59 69.54 105.36
C ILE A 33 -5.30 69.46 104.53
N ARG A 34 -4.14 69.53 105.18
CA ARG A 34 -2.85 69.39 104.49
C ARG A 34 -2.70 68.05 103.78
N LYS A 35 -3.21 66.97 104.38
CA LYS A 35 -3.16 65.64 103.78
C LYS A 35 -4.11 65.51 102.58
N ILE A 36 -5.25 66.20 102.61
CA ILE A 36 -6.19 66.27 101.48
C ILE A 36 -5.60 67.10 100.34
N GLU A 37 -5.01 68.27 100.63
CA GLU A 37 -4.33 69.11 99.63
C GLU A 37 -3.19 68.34 98.93
N GLN A 38 -2.35 67.64 99.70
CA GLN A 38 -1.27 66.81 99.12
C GLN A 38 -1.83 65.66 98.26
N ALA A 39 -2.90 65.00 98.71
CA ALA A 39 -3.53 63.94 97.93
C ALA A 39 -4.19 64.47 96.64
N GLU A 40 -4.70 65.71 96.66
CA GLU A 40 -5.29 66.37 95.50
C GLU A 40 -4.21 66.82 94.50
N GLU A 41 -3.12 67.43 94.98
CA GLU A 41 -1.95 67.76 94.15
C GLU A 41 -1.31 66.50 93.53
N GLU A 42 -1.13 65.43 94.31
CA GLU A 42 -0.59 64.16 93.81
C GLU A 42 -1.52 63.52 92.76
N LYS A 43 -2.84 63.60 92.96
CA LYS A 43 -3.83 63.14 91.98
C LYS A 43 -3.79 63.96 90.69
N ILE A 44 -3.65 65.29 90.78
CA ILE A 44 -3.54 66.17 89.61
C ILE A 44 -2.26 65.86 88.84
N HIS A 45 -1.11 65.79 89.52
CA HIS A 45 0.17 65.41 88.90
C HIS A 45 0.14 64.01 88.29
N LEU A 46 -0.50 63.05 88.96
CA LEU A 46 -0.68 61.70 88.43
C LEU A 46 -1.58 61.73 87.19
N HIS A 47 -2.67 62.49 87.19
CA HIS A 47 -3.55 62.61 86.03
C HIS A 47 -2.83 63.25 84.83
N ASP A 48 -2.08 64.33 85.06
CA ASP A 48 -1.33 65.02 84.01
C ASP A 48 -0.20 64.16 83.44
N SER A 49 0.53 63.44 84.30
CA SER A 49 1.58 62.52 83.84
C SER A 49 1.03 61.29 83.11
N ILE A 50 -0.14 60.77 83.53
CA ILE A 50 -0.85 59.71 82.81
C ILE A 50 -1.30 60.21 81.44
N ASN A 51 -1.90 61.41 81.35
CA ASN A 51 -2.37 61.98 80.10
C ASN A 51 -1.21 62.29 79.15
N ALA A 52 -0.11 62.85 79.65
CA ALA A 52 1.09 63.10 78.88
C ALA A 52 1.69 61.79 78.33
N LYS A 53 1.81 60.76 79.16
CA LYS A 53 2.32 59.45 78.77
C LYS A 53 1.38 58.71 77.79
N ALA A 54 0.07 58.87 77.96
CA ALA A 54 -0.92 58.34 77.02
C ALA A 54 -0.81 59.04 75.66
N SER A 55 -0.65 60.36 75.64
CA SER A 55 -0.44 61.14 74.41
C SER A 55 0.86 60.77 73.71
N GLU A 56 1.96 60.60 74.45
CA GLU A 56 3.25 60.15 73.92
C GLU A 56 3.15 58.75 73.33
N MET A 57 2.47 57.82 74.02
CA MET A 57 2.25 56.46 73.52
C MET A 57 1.38 56.47 72.25
N LEU A 58 0.33 57.29 72.19
CA LEU A 58 -0.50 57.46 71.00
C LEU A 58 0.29 58.05 69.83
N GLN A 59 1.12 59.07 70.09
CA GLN A 59 1.96 59.67 69.06
C GLN A 59 3.00 58.67 68.54
N SER A 60 3.69 57.94 69.42
CA SER A 60 4.65 56.91 69.02
C SER A 60 3.98 55.79 68.25
N ALA A 61 2.79 55.35 68.67
CA ALA A 61 2.01 54.34 67.93
C ALA A 61 1.59 54.86 66.55
N HIS A 62 1.22 56.14 66.43
CA HIS A 62 0.89 56.76 65.16
C HIS A 62 2.10 56.83 64.22
N GLU A 63 3.25 57.29 64.72
CA GLU A 63 4.51 57.36 63.97
C GLU A 63 4.97 55.97 63.50
N GLN A 64 4.88 54.96 64.37
CA GLN A 64 5.19 53.57 64.02
C GLN A 64 4.24 53.04 62.94
N ASN A 65 2.94 53.31 63.06
CA ASN A 65 1.96 52.91 62.04
C ASN A 65 2.23 53.58 60.69
N LEU A 66 2.54 54.87 60.68
CA LEU A 66 2.90 55.58 59.45
C LEU A 66 4.13 54.95 58.80
N LYS A 67 5.15 54.61 59.60
CA LYS A 67 6.35 53.93 59.10
C LYS A 67 6.04 52.54 58.55
N ILE A 68 5.20 51.75 59.23
CA ILE A 68 4.77 50.43 58.74
C ILE A 68 4.03 50.57 57.40
N ILE A 69 3.15 51.57 57.26
CA ILE A 69 2.43 51.84 56.01
C ILE A 69 3.40 52.27 54.90
N GLU A 70 4.37 53.13 55.20
CA GLU A 70 5.39 53.56 54.25
C GLU A 70 6.26 52.39 53.78
N ASP A 71 6.77 51.58 54.72
CA ASP A 71 7.59 50.40 54.44
C ASP A 71 6.78 49.37 53.61
N ALA A 72 5.51 49.14 53.96
CA ALA A 72 4.63 48.23 53.21
C ALA A 72 4.33 48.75 51.80
N ASN A 73 4.13 50.06 51.63
CA ASN A 73 3.92 50.66 50.30
C ASN A 73 5.18 50.56 49.44
N LYS A 74 6.35 50.75 50.04
CA LYS A 74 7.63 50.60 49.36
C LYS A 74 7.86 49.16 48.92
N GLU A 75 7.66 48.19 49.80
CA GLU A 75 7.80 46.77 49.47
C GLU A 75 6.80 46.35 48.39
N ALA A 76 5.55 46.83 48.46
CA ALA A 76 4.57 46.60 47.41
C ALA A 76 5.00 47.18 46.05
N ALA A 77 5.58 48.38 46.04
CA ALA A 77 6.11 49.00 44.82
C ALA A 77 7.28 48.19 44.24
N ASP A 78 8.19 47.70 45.09
CA ASP A 78 9.33 46.87 44.68
C ASP A 78 8.88 45.51 44.13
N ILE A 79 7.86 44.88 44.74
CA ILE A 79 7.24 43.65 44.25
C ILE A 79 6.61 43.89 42.88
N LEU A 80 5.86 44.99 42.70
CA LEU A 80 5.23 45.33 41.41
C LEU A 80 6.27 45.59 40.32
N ALA A 81 7.34 46.32 40.64
CA ALA A 81 8.45 46.56 39.72
C ALA A 81 9.12 45.24 39.30
N SER A 82 9.42 44.37 40.26
CA SER A 82 10.04 43.06 40.02
C SER A 82 9.13 42.16 39.18
N ALA A 83 7.82 42.16 39.46
CA ALA A 83 6.84 41.40 38.68
C ALA A 83 6.76 41.88 37.23
N GLN A 84 6.86 43.19 36.99
CA GLN A 84 6.83 43.76 35.65
C GLN A 84 8.11 43.44 34.86
N VAL A 85 9.28 43.49 35.50
CA VAL A 85 10.55 43.04 34.91
C VAL A 85 10.47 41.57 34.55
N SER A 86 10.07 40.71 35.50
CA SER A 86 9.93 39.26 35.28
C SER A 86 8.94 38.93 34.15
N LYS A 87 7.82 39.64 34.07
CA LYS A 87 6.87 39.51 32.94
C LYS A 87 7.51 39.85 31.60
N THR A 88 8.31 40.92 31.56
CA THR A 88 8.98 41.37 30.34
C THR A 88 10.06 40.38 29.90
N GLU A 89 10.86 39.88 30.84
CA GLU A 89 11.87 38.84 30.60
C GLU A 89 11.23 37.55 30.11
N ALA A 90 10.17 37.08 30.79
CA ALA A 90 9.44 35.87 30.38
C ALA A 90 8.83 36.02 28.98
N THR A 91 8.25 37.18 28.66
CA THR A 91 7.70 37.45 27.32
C THR A 91 8.79 37.49 26.26
N THR A 92 9.95 38.09 26.57
CA THR A 92 11.08 38.18 25.65
C THR A 92 11.70 36.81 25.39
N LEU A 93 11.95 36.03 26.44
CA LEU A 93 12.46 34.67 26.34
C LEU A 93 11.49 33.77 25.58
N LEU A 94 10.18 33.87 25.85
CA LEU A 94 9.17 33.12 25.12
C LEU A 94 9.18 33.46 23.63
N LYS A 95 9.26 34.74 23.28
CA LYS A 95 9.35 35.19 21.88
C LYS A 95 10.61 34.65 21.20
N GLU A 96 11.77 34.75 21.85
CA GLU A 96 13.03 34.23 21.33
C GLU A 96 12.96 32.71 21.07
N LYS A 97 12.34 31.95 21.99
CA LYS A 97 12.16 30.50 21.83
C LYS A 97 11.18 30.15 20.73
N ILE A 98 10.10 30.91 20.57
CA ILE A 98 9.18 30.75 19.45
C ILE A 98 9.91 31.00 18.13
N ASP A 99 10.68 32.09 18.02
CA ASP A 99 11.43 32.41 16.81
C ASP A 99 12.47 31.32 16.47
N GLN A 100 13.16 30.77 17.47
CA GLN A 100 14.08 29.63 17.31
C GLN A 100 13.35 28.37 16.80
N ILE A 101 12.17 28.07 17.35
CA ILE A 101 11.36 26.93 16.91
C ILE A 101 10.90 27.12 15.46
N VAL A 102 10.43 28.32 15.11
CA VAL A 102 9.98 28.65 13.74
C VAL A 102 11.12 28.44 12.75
N GLU A 103 12.32 28.92 13.05
CA GLU A 103 13.48 28.77 12.16
C GLU A 103 13.92 27.30 12.04
N LEU A 104 13.94 26.55 13.16
CA LEU A 104 14.25 25.11 13.16
C LEU A 104 13.23 24.32 12.33
N GLN A 105 11.94 24.67 12.45
CA GLN A 105 10.86 24.01 11.74
C GLN A 105 10.93 24.31 10.25
N LYS A 106 11.20 25.56 9.85
CA LYS A 106 11.45 25.94 8.46
C LYS A 106 12.60 25.12 7.86
N LYS A 107 13.75 25.07 8.54
CA LYS A 107 14.92 24.29 8.08
C LYS A 107 14.62 22.80 7.96
N THR A 108 13.87 22.25 8.92
CA THR A 108 13.44 20.84 8.89
C THR A 108 12.52 20.57 7.70
N THR A 109 11.52 21.43 7.49
CA THR A 109 10.60 21.32 6.35
C THR A 109 11.33 21.42 5.01
N ASP A 110 12.25 22.37 4.85
CA ASP A 110 13.05 22.49 3.63
C ASP A 110 13.90 21.25 3.36
N SER A 111 14.55 20.70 4.40
CA SER A 111 15.31 19.45 4.31
C SER A 111 14.43 18.25 3.93
N MET A 112 13.24 18.14 4.55
CA MET A 112 12.28 17.09 4.22
C MET A 112 11.80 17.20 2.77
N ASN A 113 11.50 18.40 2.29
CA ASN A 113 11.09 18.64 0.91
C ASN A 113 12.20 18.25 -0.08
N GLN A 114 13.45 18.61 0.20
CA GLN A 114 14.59 18.21 -0.62
C GLN A 114 14.80 16.70 -0.65
N GLN A 115 14.70 16.04 0.52
CA GLN A 115 14.78 14.58 0.60
C GLN A 115 13.64 13.90 -0.14
N PHE A 116 12.41 14.43 -0.02
CA PHE A 116 11.25 13.91 -0.73
C PHE A 116 11.45 14.01 -2.25
N ALA A 117 11.85 15.18 -2.76
CA ALA A 117 12.14 15.37 -4.18
C ALA A 117 13.23 14.41 -4.68
N LYS A 118 14.31 14.24 -3.90
CA LYS A 118 15.39 13.30 -4.21
C LYS A 118 14.89 11.84 -4.26
N ASN A 119 14.13 11.41 -3.25
CA ASN A 119 13.60 10.06 -3.19
C ASN A 119 12.61 9.78 -4.31
N TYR A 120 11.78 10.76 -4.66
CA TYR A 120 10.86 10.68 -5.80
C TYR A 120 11.62 10.53 -7.12
N GLN A 121 12.68 11.33 -7.34
CA GLN A 121 13.53 11.20 -8.51
C GLN A 121 14.21 9.83 -8.60
N LEU A 122 14.72 9.31 -7.48
CA LEU A 122 15.31 7.96 -7.43
C LEU A 122 14.29 6.87 -7.74
N ALA A 123 13.05 6.99 -7.24
CA ALA A 123 11.97 6.06 -7.53
C ALA A 123 11.61 6.07 -9.03
N LEU A 124 11.53 7.25 -9.66
CA LEU A 124 11.29 7.39 -11.09
C LEU A 124 12.42 6.79 -11.93
N GLN A 125 13.68 7.05 -11.56
CA GLN A 125 14.83 6.45 -12.25
C GLN A 125 14.84 4.93 -12.14
N LYS A 126 14.48 4.39 -10.96
CA LYS A 126 14.36 2.95 -10.76
C LYS A 126 13.26 2.36 -11.64
N LEU A 127 12.09 2.99 -11.67
CA LEU A 127 10.96 2.57 -12.51
C LEU A 127 11.35 2.56 -14.00
N GLN A 128 11.97 3.65 -14.48
CA GLN A 128 12.48 3.71 -15.85
C GLN A 128 13.49 2.59 -16.16
N GLY A 129 14.39 2.30 -15.23
CA GLY A 129 15.36 1.21 -15.38
C GLY A 129 14.71 -0.18 -15.39
N GLU A 130 13.67 -0.38 -14.58
CA GLU A 130 12.88 -1.63 -14.58
C GLU A 130 12.06 -1.79 -15.86
N ASP A 131 11.46 -0.71 -16.37
CA ASP A 131 10.72 -0.69 -17.64
C ASP A 131 11.64 -1.02 -18.83
N ILE A 132 12.83 -0.42 -18.89
CA ILE A 132 13.84 -0.71 -19.93
C ILE A 132 14.23 -2.20 -19.89
N LYS A 133 14.51 -2.75 -18.70
CA LYS A 133 14.85 -4.18 -18.54
C LYS A 133 13.69 -5.09 -18.95
N SER A 134 12.46 -4.71 -18.63
CA SER A 134 11.27 -5.44 -19.04
C SER A 134 11.13 -5.45 -20.56
N PHE A 135 11.35 -4.30 -21.20
CA PHE A 135 11.33 -4.16 -22.66
C PHE A 135 12.42 -5.00 -23.33
N GLU A 136 13.66 -4.95 -22.82
CA GLU A 136 14.76 -5.79 -23.30
C GLU A 136 14.42 -7.29 -23.21
N LYS A 137 13.82 -7.72 -22.09
CA LYS A 137 13.38 -9.11 -21.92
C LYS A 137 12.31 -9.48 -22.95
N ILE A 138 11.28 -8.64 -23.12
CA ILE A 138 10.22 -8.87 -24.10
C ILE A 138 10.80 -8.94 -25.52
N SER A 139 11.70 -8.02 -25.90
CA SER A 139 12.35 -8.06 -27.21
C SER A 139 13.14 -9.35 -27.43
N LYS A 140 13.86 -9.81 -26.41
CA LYS A 140 14.60 -11.07 -26.48
C LYS A 140 13.69 -12.30 -26.55
N ASP A 141 12.58 -12.29 -25.82
CA ASP A 141 11.56 -13.34 -25.91
C ASP A 141 10.93 -13.38 -27.32
N VAL A 142 10.63 -12.22 -27.91
CA VAL A 142 10.15 -12.11 -29.30
C VAL A 142 11.18 -12.62 -30.30
N GLU A 143 12.46 -12.24 -30.17
CA GLU A 143 13.55 -12.73 -31.02
C GLU A 143 13.63 -14.26 -30.97
N ASN A 144 13.58 -14.83 -29.77
CA ASN A 144 13.60 -16.28 -29.58
C ASN A 144 12.38 -16.95 -30.21
N THR A 145 11.17 -16.44 -29.97
CA THR A 145 9.93 -16.98 -30.55
C THR A 145 9.97 -16.94 -32.08
N VAL A 146 10.33 -15.80 -32.68
CA VAL A 146 10.44 -15.66 -34.14
C VAL A 146 11.48 -16.64 -34.69
N SER A 147 12.63 -16.78 -34.03
CA SER A 147 13.66 -17.74 -34.44
C SER A 147 13.16 -19.19 -34.40
N THR A 148 12.46 -19.59 -33.33
CA THR A 148 11.86 -20.92 -33.20
C THR A 148 10.77 -21.16 -34.25
N GLU A 149 9.84 -20.23 -34.43
CA GLU A 149 8.79 -20.33 -35.45
C GLU A 149 9.38 -20.45 -36.86
N MET A 150 10.47 -19.72 -37.15
CA MET A 150 11.10 -19.77 -38.47
C MET A 150 11.85 -21.08 -38.72
N GLN A 151 12.42 -21.68 -37.67
CA GLN A 151 13.00 -23.03 -37.73
C GLN A 151 11.91 -24.09 -37.95
N GLU A 152 10.78 -24.00 -37.23
CA GLU A 152 9.64 -24.89 -37.41
C GLU A 152 9.04 -24.76 -38.81
N PHE A 153 8.84 -23.54 -39.28
CA PHE A 153 8.38 -23.26 -40.63
C PHE A 153 9.31 -23.88 -41.68
N THR A 154 10.62 -23.68 -41.55
CA THR A 154 11.62 -24.26 -42.46
C THR A 154 11.57 -25.79 -42.46
N LYS A 155 11.38 -26.40 -41.28
CA LYS A 155 11.25 -27.86 -41.14
C LYS A 155 9.97 -28.38 -41.81
N THR A 156 8.84 -27.72 -41.57
CA THR A 156 7.56 -28.07 -42.20
C THR A 156 7.64 -27.93 -43.71
N LEU A 157 8.20 -26.83 -44.22
CA LEU A 157 8.38 -26.60 -45.65
C LEU A 157 9.27 -27.68 -46.29
N LYS A 158 10.36 -28.08 -45.62
CA LYS A 158 11.23 -29.17 -46.07
C LYS A 158 10.46 -30.49 -46.15
N ASN A 159 9.69 -30.83 -45.12
CA ASN A 159 8.91 -32.07 -45.08
C ASN A 159 7.85 -32.10 -46.19
N GLU A 160 7.04 -31.04 -46.32
CA GLU A 160 6.03 -30.92 -47.39
C GLU A 160 6.67 -31.01 -48.79
N THR A 161 7.86 -30.42 -48.98
CA THR A 161 8.59 -30.54 -50.25
C THR A 161 9.06 -31.97 -50.51
N MET A 162 9.51 -32.69 -49.47
CA MET A 162 9.90 -34.09 -49.59
C MET A 162 8.69 -34.98 -49.89
N ASP A 163 7.56 -34.74 -49.23
CA ASP A 163 6.31 -35.47 -49.46
C ASP A 163 5.80 -35.23 -50.89
N ALA A 164 5.83 -33.98 -51.38
CA ALA A 164 5.50 -33.66 -52.75
C ALA A 164 6.44 -34.36 -53.77
N HIS A 165 7.73 -34.46 -53.47
CA HIS A 165 8.68 -35.22 -54.30
C HIS A 165 8.37 -36.72 -54.30
N ALA A 166 8.04 -37.31 -53.15
CA ALA A 166 7.67 -38.72 -53.04
C ALA A 166 6.39 -39.02 -53.85
N ILE A 167 5.35 -38.19 -53.70
CA ILE A 167 4.10 -38.31 -54.47
C ILE A 167 4.37 -38.16 -55.97
N MET A 168 5.23 -37.23 -56.37
CA MET A 168 5.61 -37.05 -57.77
C MET A 168 6.34 -38.29 -58.31
N GLN A 169 7.28 -38.84 -57.55
CA GLN A 169 8.01 -40.04 -57.96
C GLN A 169 7.08 -41.25 -58.09
N GLU A 170 6.19 -41.47 -57.11
CA GLU A 170 5.18 -42.53 -57.16
C GLU A 170 4.28 -42.37 -58.40
N ARG A 171 3.85 -41.13 -58.70
CA ARG A 171 3.07 -40.85 -59.90
C ARG A 171 3.84 -41.14 -61.19
N ILE A 172 5.12 -40.75 -61.26
CA ILE A 172 5.98 -41.03 -62.41
C ILE A 172 6.13 -42.54 -62.61
N GLU A 173 6.43 -43.29 -61.54
CA GLU A 173 6.55 -44.75 -61.57
C GLU A 173 5.24 -45.42 -62.00
N SER A 174 4.10 -44.95 -61.48
CA SER A 174 2.77 -45.43 -61.90
C SER A 174 2.48 -45.17 -63.38
N GLU A 175 2.81 -43.98 -63.89
CA GLU A 175 2.63 -43.66 -65.31
C GLU A 175 3.58 -44.47 -66.21
N TYR A 176 4.82 -44.73 -65.77
CA TYR A 176 5.73 -45.64 -66.50
C TYR A 176 5.19 -47.07 -66.56
N ALA A 177 4.66 -47.60 -65.46
CA ALA A 177 4.06 -48.94 -65.42
C ALA A 177 2.85 -49.04 -66.38
N LYS A 178 2.00 -48.01 -66.44
CA LYS A 178 0.90 -47.95 -67.42
C LYS A 178 1.41 -47.91 -68.86
N VAL A 179 2.45 -47.13 -69.14
CA VAL A 179 3.05 -47.07 -70.48
C VAL A 179 3.63 -48.43 -70.88
N GLU A 180 4.22 -49.17 -69.95
CA GLU A 180 4.72 -50.53 -70.20
C GLU A 180 3.57 -51.50 -70.52
N GLU A 181 2.48 -51.46 -69.74
CA GLU A 181 1.26 -52.23 -70.00
C GLU A 181 0.66 -51.90 -71.38
N ASP A 182 0.56 -50.62 -71.73
CA ASP A 182 0.07 -50.16 -73.04
C ASP A 182 0.97 -50.66 -74.19
N ILE A 183 2.29 -50.70 -74.00
CA ILE A 183 3.24 -51.23 -74.99
C ILE A 183 3.08 -52.75 -75.16
N GLU A 184 2.91 -53.49 -74.06
CA GLU A 184 2.68 -54.95 -74.13
C GLU A 184 1.38 -55.27 -74.86
N LYS A 185 0.30 -54.57 -74.51
CA LYS A 185 -0.99 -54.71 -75.18
C LYS A 185 -0.88 -54.40 -76.67
N TYR A 186 -0.20 -53.32 -77.04
CA TYR A 186 0.06 -52.99 -78.45
C TYR A 186 0.84 -54.09 -79.18
N LYS A 187 1.88 -54.66 -78.55
CA LYS A 187 2.64 -55.79 -79.14
C LYS A 187 1.77 -57.02 -79.34
N GLU A 188 0.91 -57.34 -78.38
CA GLU A 188 -0.03 -58.47 -78.48
C GLU A 188 -1.04 -58.25 -79.61
N GLU A 189 -1.61 -57.05 -79.70
CA GLU A 189 -2.51 -56.66 -80.80
C GLU A 189 -1.82 -56.78 -82.17
N GLU A 190 -0.57 -56.32 -82.31
CA GLU A 190 0.20 -56.47 -83.55
C GLU A 190 0.58 -57.92 -83.86
N LEU A 191 0.95 -58.74 -82.87
CA LEU A 191 1.20 -60.17 -83.06
C LEU A 191 -0.04 -60.91 -83.52
N ASN A 192 -1.21 -60.58 -82.97
CA ASN A 192 -2.48 -61.14 -83.40
C ASN A 192 -2.80 -60.75 -84.85
N LYS A 193 -2.58 -59.49 -85.25
CA LYS A 193 -2.70 -59.09 -86.66
C LYS A 193 -1.77 -59.88 -87.59
N ILE A 194 -0.53 -60.16 -87.14
CA ILE A 194 0.41 -60.99 -87.90
C ILE A 194 -0.11 -62.43 -88.01
N HIS A 195 -0.57 -63.05 -86.92
CA HIS A 195 -1.16 -64.40 -86.95
C HIS A 195 -2.37 -64.48 -87.90
N ASP A 196 -3.26 -63.50 -87.81
CA ASP A 196 -4.44 -63.39 -88.67
C ASP A 196 -4.07 -63.21 -90.14
N ALA A 197 -2.94 -62.56 -90.45
CA ALA A 197 -2.42 -62.42 -91.80
C ALA A 197 -1.67 -63.69 -92.29
N VAL A 198 -1.04 -64.43 -91.38
CA VAL A 198 -0.27 -65.65 -91.69
C VAL A 198 -1.18 -66.82 -92.04
N TYR A 199 -2.33 -66.98 -91.36
CA TYR A 199 -3.26 -68.08 -91.62
C TYR A 199 -3.77 -68.14 -93.08
N PRO A 200 -4.24 -67.03 -93.69
CA PRO A 200 -4.59 -66.99 -95.10
C PRO A 200 -3.42 -67.31 -96.04
N LEU A 201 -2.21 -66.84 -95.71
CA LEU A 201 -1.01 -67.14 -96.49
C LEU A 201 -0.66 -68.63 -96.42
N LEU A 202 -0.67 -69.24 -95.24
CA LEU A 202 -0.46 -70.68 -95.03
C LEU A 202 -1.54 -71.49 -95.77
N LYS A 203 -2.81 -71.09 -95.66
CA LYS A 203 -3.93 -71.71 -96.39
C LYS A 203 -3.73 -71.64 -97.90
N ASN A 204 -3.27 -70.50 -98.42
CA ASN A 204 -2.97 -70.34 -99.84
C ASN A 204 -1.79 -71.22 -100.27
N VAL A 205 -0.71 -71.29 -99.49
CA VAL A 205 0.45 -72.15 -99.79
C VAL A 205 0.07 -73.63 -99.74
N ILE A 206 -0.64 -74.06 -98.70
CA ILE A 206 -1.14 -75.43 -98.56
C ILE A 206 -2.05 -75.76 -99.74
N SER A 207 -2.99 -74.88 -100.10
CA SER A 207 -3.85 -75.08 -101.27
C SER A 207 -3.05 -75.18 -102.57
N LEU A 208 -1.97 -74.40 -102.72
CA LEU A 208 -1.09 -74.46 -103.89
C LEU A 208 -0.28 -75.76 -103.95
N VAL A 209 0.19 -76.26 -102.81
CA VAL A 209 0.98 -77.49 -102.69
C VAL A 209 0.09 -78.73 -102.83
N ILE A 210 -1.01 -78.81 -102.09
CA ILE A 210 -2.03 -79.88 -102.16
C ILE A 210 -2.61 -79.95 -103.58
N GLY A 211 -2.96 -78.80 -104.18
CA GLY A 211 -3.48 -78.75 -105.54
C GLY A 211 -2.46 -79.15 -106.62
N ARG A 212 -1.16 -79.13 -106.33
CA ARG A 212 -0.10 -79.62 -107.22
C ARG A 212 0.39 -81.03 -106.90
N SER A 213 0.18 -81.52 -105.68
CA SER A 213 0.80 -82.74 -105.16
C SER A 213 -0.16 -83.93 -105.07
N LEU A 214 -1.48 -83.72 -105.04
CA LEU A 214 -2.42 -84.85 -104.93
C LEU A 214 -2.66 -85.48 -106.30
N SER A 215 -2.40 -86.78 -106.37
CA SER A 215 -2.81 -87.60 -107.51
C SER A 215 -4.33 -87.79 -107.48
N VAL A 216 -4.94 -88.05 -108.64
CA VAL A 216 -6.41 -88.23 -108.75
C VAL A 216 -6.91 -89.32 -107.79
N GLN A 217 -6.11 -90.36 -107.55
CA GLN A 217 -6.44 -91.46 -106.65
C GLN A 217 -6.49 -91.02 -105.17
N ASP A 218 -5.53 -90.20 -104.73
CA ASP A 218 -5.52 -89.67 -103.36
C ASP A 218 -6.70 -88.72 -103.11
N HIS A 219 -7.13 -88.01 -104.16
CA HIS A 219 -8.31 -87.14 -104.13
C HIS A 219 -9.60 -87.96 -103.95
N GLU A 220 -9.70 -89.10 -104.62
CA GLU A 220 -10.84 -90.02 -104.53
C GLU A 220 -10.91 -90.67 -103.14
N GLU A 221 -9.77 -91.07 -102.58
CA GLU A 221 -9.68 -91.66 -101.25
C GLU A 221 -10.04 -90.65 -100.14
N LEU A 222 -9.59 -89.39 -100.25
CA LEU A 222 -9.96 -88.33 -99.30
C LEU A 222 -11.46 -87.99 -99.37
N ILE A 223 -12.06 -88.00 -100.56
CA ILE A 223 -13.51 -87.81 -100.70
C ILE A 223 -14.27 -88.97 -100.02
N ILE A 224 -13.82 -90.20 -100.24
CA ILE A 224 -14.41 -91.38 -99.59
C ILE A 224 -14.24 -91.29 -98.08
N GLN A 225 -13.07 -90.92 -97.55
CA GLN A 225 -12.85 -90.74 -96.11
C GLN A 225 -13.69 -89.61 -95.51
N ALA A 226 -13.86 -88.48 -96.21
CA ALA A 226 -14.71 -87.38 -95.77
C ALA A 226 -16.19 -87.79 -95.73
N ILE A 227 -16.66 -88.55 -96.74
CA ILE A 227 -18.01 -89.13 -96.76
C ILE A 227 -18.18 -90.16 -95.63
N GLN A 228 -17.15 -90.96 -95.35
CA GLN A 228 -17.17 -91.94 -94.27
C GLN A 228 -17.21 -91.27 -92.88
N GLN A 229 -16.41 -90.22 -92.66
CA GLN A 229 -16.43 -89.43 -91.42
C GLN A 229 -17.77 -88.72 -91.24
N ALA A 230 -18.35 -88.15 -92.30
CA ALA A 230 -19.68 -87.55 -92.26
C ALA A 230 -20.77 -88.59 -91.90
N LYS A 231 -20.68 -89.81 -92.45
CA LYS A 231 -21.62 -90.91 -92.15
C LYS A 231 -21.49 -91.42 -90.72
N THR A 232 -20.29 -91.35 -90.13
CA THR A 232 -20.06 -91.78 -88.74
C THR A 232 -20.55 -90.76 -87.71
N GLN A 233 -20.69 -89.49 -88.10
CA GLN A 233 -21.24 -88.41 -87.24
C GLN A 233 -22.77 -88.26 -87.37
N MET A 234 -23.46 -89.13 -88.13
CA MET A 234 -24.87 -88.95 -88.54
C MET A 234 -25.96 -89.86 -87.92
N PRO A 235 -25.80 -90.43 -86.70
CA PRO A 235 -26.98 -90.89 -85.95
C PRO A 235 -27.01 -90.39 -84.49
N GLU A 236 -27.03 -89.07 -84.25
CA GLU A 236 -27.48 -88.53 -82.94
C GLU A 236 -27.97 -87.07 -82.96
N GLN A 237 -28.73 -86.65 -83.99
CA GLN A 237 -29.50 -85.39 -83.92
C GLN A 237 -30.87 -85.55 -84.59
N ALA A 238 -31.75 -86.31 -83.93
CA ALA A 238 -33.19 -86.21 -84.11
C ALA A 238 -33.82 -86.07 -82.71
N GLY A 239 -33.94 -84.83 -82.23
CA GLY A 239 -34.53 -84.59 -80.91
C GLY A 239 -34.48 -83.15 -80.42
N ILE A 240 -35.48 -82.37 -80.82
CA ILE A 240 -36.13 -81.30 -80.04
C ILE A 240 -35.40 -79.96 -79.91
N VAL A 241 -35.90 -79.01 -80.72
CA VAL A 241 -35.95 -77.58 -80.45
C VAL A 241 -36.87 -77.31 -79.24
N LYS A 242 -36.38 -76.57 -78.25
CA LYS A 242 -37.15 -75.68 -77.35
C LYS A 242 -36.23 -74.49 -77.05
N ASP A 243 -36.51 -73.33 -77.64
CA ASP A 243 -37.40 -72.28 -77.11
C ASP A 243 -36.77 -71.47 -75.97
N THR A 244 -36.64 -70.16 -76.24
CA THR A 244 -36.91 -69.01 -75.33
C THR A 244 -36.02 -68.85 -74.09
N ASP A 245 -35.71 -67.66 -73.56
CA ASP A 245 -36.07 -66.26 -73.80
C ASP A 245 -35.04 -65.44 -73.01
N PHE A 246 -34.54 -64.32 -73.53
CA PHE A 246 -34.87 -62.96 -73.07
C PHE A 246 -35.28 -62.80 -71.59
N GLY A 247 -34.37 -62.16 -70.85
CA GLY A 247 -34.52 -61.56 -69.54
C GLY A 247 -33.24 -60.82 -69.18
#